data_AF-A0A3C2E349-F1
#
_entry.id   AF-A0A3C2E349-F1
#
_cell.length_a   1.000
_cell.length_b   1.000
_cell.length_c   1.000
_cell.angle_alpha   90.00
_cell.angle_beta   90.00
_cell.angle_gamma   90.00
#
_symmetry.space_group_name_H-M   'P 1'
#
loop_
_entity.id
_entity.type
_entity.pdbx_description
1 polymer ?
#
loop_
_entity_poly.entity_id
_entity_poly.type
_entity_poly.pdbx_seq_one_letter_code
_entity_poly.pdbx_strand_id
1 'polypeptide(L)' 'MFDALTERLSKAFDTITGRGVLSEKDVDAALREMRVALLEADVALPVVK' A
#
# COMPACT_ATOMS: atom_id res chain seq x y z
N MET A 1 -12.31 2.16 15.59
CA MET A 1 -12.08 3.44 14.85
C MET A 1 -10.89 3.33 13.90
N PHE A 2 -9.79 2.68 14.29
CA PHE A 2 -8.66 2.36 13.38
C PHE A 2 -8.90 1.15 12.48
N ASP A 3 -10.01 0.44 12.65
CA ASP A 3 -10.30 -0.82 11.96
C ASP A 3 -10.35 -0.69 10.43
N ALA A 4 -10.87 0.43 9.92
CA ALA A 4 -10.88 0.70 8.47
C ALA A 4 -9.48 0.91 7.88
N LEU A 5 -8.54 1.47 8.67
CA LEU A 5 -7.15 1.60 8.28
C LEU A 5 -6.43 0.26 8.37
N THR A 6 -6.68 -0.49 9.44
CA THR A 6 -6.12 -1.83 9.65
C THR A 6 -6.53 -2.77 8.51
N GLU A 7 -7.80 -2.75 8.09
CA GLU A 7 -8.28 -3.61 6.99
C GLU A 7 -7.62 -3.24 5.65
N ARG A 8 -7.44 -1.95 5.37
CA ARG A 8 -6.76 -1.48 4.15
C ARG A 8 -5.28 -1.85 4.14
N LEU A 9 -4.59 -1.72 5.27
CA LEU A 9 -3.19 -2.12 5.40
C LEU A 9 -3.03 -3.63 5.25
N SER A 10 -3.88 -4.44 5.89
CA SER A 10 -3.83 -5.91 5.75
C SER A 10 -4.01 -6.36 4.29
N LYS A 11 -4.98 -5.78 3.56
CA LYS A 11 -5.17 -6.08 2.13
C LYS A 11 -3.98 -5.68 1.26
N ALA A 12 -3.34 -4.55 1.56
CA ALA A 12 -2.13 -4.13 0.85
C ALA A 12 -0.99 -5.12 1.10
N PHE A 13 -0.80 -5.56 2.35
CA PHE A 13 0.22 -6.56 2.68
C PHE A 13 -0.05 -7.91 2.02
N ASP A 14 -1.30 -8.36 1.90
CA ASP A 14 -1.68 -9.61 1.22
C ASP A 14 -1.23 -9.67 -0.25
N THR A 15 -1.08 -8.53 -0.94
CA THR A 15 -0.57 -8.51 -2.32
C THR A 15 0.93 -8.76 -2.42
N ILE A 16 1.64 -8.65 -1.30
CA ILE A 16 3.10 -8.70 -1.19
C ILE A 16 3.53 -9.98 -0.46
N THR A 17 2.79 -10.41 0.56
CA THR A 17 3.00 -11.67 1.27
C THR A 17 2.62 -12.87 0.40
N GLY A 18 3.52 -13.86 0.33
CA GLY A 18 3.30 -15.11 -0.42
C GLY A 18 3.92 -15.16 -1.82
N ARG A 19 4.50 -14.07 -2.34
CA ARG A 19 5.17 -14.06 -3.66
C ARG A 19 6.57 -14.69 -3.69
N GLY A 20 7.17 -15.02 -2.54
CA GLY A 20 8.44 -15.74 -2.43
C GLY A 20 9.68 -14.90 -2.79
N VAL A 21 9.73 -14.34 -3.99
CA VAL A 21 10.76 -13.38 -4.44
C VAL A 21 10.06 -12.25 -5.20
N LEU A 22 10.24 -11.02 -4.75
CA LEU A 22 9.72 -9.82 -5.42
C LEU A 22 10.81 -9.26 -6.33
N SER A 23 10.45 -8.93 -7.56
CA SER A 23 11.34 -8.15 -8.42
C SER A 23 11.22 -6.66 -8.10
N GLU A 24 12.25 -5.88 -8.42
CA GLU A 24 12.26 -4.43 -8.23
C GLU A 24 11.06 -3.75 -8.92
N LYS A 25 10.68 -4.27 -10.10
CA LYS A 25 9.48 -3.82 -10.83
C LYS A 25 8.18 -4.06 -10.09
N ASP A 26 8.05 -5.20 -9.41
CA ASP A 26 6.84 -5.54 -8.65
C ASP A 26 6.69 -4.63 -7.43
N VAL A 27 7.80 -4.32 -6.77
CA VAL A 27 7.85 -3.41 -5.62
C VAL A 27 7.51 -1.98 -6.06
N ASP A 28 8.10 -1.49 -7.14
CA ASP A 28 7.80 -0.15 -7.66
C ASP A 28 6.34 0.00 -8.10
N ALA A 29 5.78 -1.03 -8.72
CA ALA A 29 4.37 -1.04 -9.10
C ALA A 29 3.46 -0.99 -7.87
N ALA A 30 3.71 -1.83 -6.86
CA ALA A 30 2.94 -1.86 -5.61
C ALA A 30 3.05 -0.54 -4.83
N LEU A 31 4.24 0.07 -4.75
CA LEU A 31 4.45 1.34 -4.07
C LEU A 31 3.71 2.50 -4.76
N ARG A 32 3.61 2.50 -6.09
CA ARG A 32 2.79 3.49 -6.81
C ARG A 32 1.32 3.33 -6.48
N GLU A 33 0.82 2.09 -6.48
CA GLU A 33 -0.57 1.77 -6.19
C GLU A 33 -0.95 2.17 -4.76
N MET A 34 -0.08 1.88 -3.80
CA MET A 34 -0.24 2.33 -2.41
C MET A 34 -0.27 3.85 -2.28
N ARG A 35 0.60 4.59 -2.99
CA ARG A 35 0.60 6.05 -2.96
C ARG A 35 -0.71 6.64 -3.46
N VAL A 36 -1.26 6.09 -4.55
CA VAL A 36 -2.56 6.53 -5.08
C VAL A 36 -3.67 6.24 -4.07
N ALA A 37 -3.72 5.03 -3.51
CA ALA A 37 -4.72 4.66 -2.51
C ALA A 37 -4.66 5.52 -1.24
N LEU A 38 -3.47 5.96 -0.82
CA LEU A 38 -3.31 6.88 0.30
C LEU A 38 -3.83 8.28 -0.02
N LEU A 39 -3.60 8.78 -1.24
CA LEU A 39 -4.14 10.09 -1.67
C LEU A 39 -5.67 10.06 -1.79
N GLU A 40 -6.24 8.96 -2.28
CA GLU A 40 -7.69 8.75 -2.35
C GLU A 40 -8.35 8.63 -0.96
N ALA A 41 -7.55 8.32 0.06
CA ALA A 41 -8.00 8.22 1.45
C ALA A 41 -7.85 9.53 2.23
N ASP A 42 -7.65 10.67 1.55
CA ASP A 42 -7.41 11.99 2.14
C ASP A 42 -6.19 12.06 3.08
N VAL A 43 -5.17 11.24 2.82
CA VAL A 43 -3.91 11.29 3.57
C VAL A 43 -3.05 12.46 3.09
N ALA A 44 -2.48 13.21 4.03
CA ALA A 44 -1.68 14.39 3.73
C ALA A 44 -0.44 14.03 2.89
N LEU A 45 -0.15 14.86 1.87
CA LEU A 45 1.02 14.73 0.97
C LEU A 45 2.37 14.47 1.67
N PRO A 46 2.70 15.07 2.83
CA PRO A 46 3.94 14.78 3.54
C PRO A 46 4.08 13.31 3.99
N VAL A 47 2.97 12.59 4.14
CA VAL A 47 2.93 11.19 4.58
C VAL A 47 3.05 10.21 3.40
N VAL A 48 2.65 10.64 2.20
CA VAL A 48 2.64 9.80 0.98
C VAL A 48 3.98 9.85 0.21
N LYS A 49 4.82 10.84 0.51
CA LYS A 49 6.05 11.14 -0.24
C LYS A 49 7.10 10.03 -0.09
#